data_AF-A0AA40XYU6-F1
#
_entry.id   AF-A0AA40XYU6-F1
#
_cell.length_a   1.000
_cell.length_b   1.000
_cell.length_c   1.000
_cell.angle_alpha   90.00
_cell.angle_beta   90.00
_cell.angle_gamma   90.00
#
_symmetry.space_group_name_H-M   'P 1'
#
loop_
_entity.id
_entity.type
_entity.pdbx_description
1 polymer ?
#
loop_
_entity_poly.entity_id
_entity_poly.type
_entity_poly.pdbx_seq_one_letter_code
_entity_poly.pdbx_strand_id
1 'polypeptide(L)'
;MSTTKRLRLGPLPKTQSIKLTFACPARLKANLDLYAEQYAQTYGEVVDPATLIPHMLEAFMAGDRGFRGRDVKRKALIPSAEPPSGSADSSG
;
A
#
# COMPACT_ATOMS: atom_id res chain seq x y z
N MET A 1 -9.50 43.19 -2.73
CA MET A 1 -8.17 42.62 -2.38
C MET A 1 -8.38 41.46 -1.42
N SER A 2 -8.52 40.23 -1.91
CA SER A 2 -8.62 39.03 -1.06
C SER A 2 -7.26 38.33 -1.07
N THR A 3 -6.53 38.42 0.03
CA THR A 3 -5.23 37.77 0.19
C THR A 3 -5.43 36.28 0.41
N THR A 4 -5.32 35.49 -0.66
CA THR A 4 -5.29 34.03 -0.60
C THR A 4 -4.01 33.59 0.13
N LYS A 5 -4.14 33.26 1.42
CA LYS A 5 -3.08 32.59 2.20
C LYS A 5 -2.85 31.20 1.59
N ARG A 6 -1.94 31.12 0.63
CA ARG A 6 -1.49 29.87 0.01
C ARG A 6 -0.63 29.13 1.04
N LEU A 7 -1.14 28.03 1.58
CA LEU A 7 -0.33 27.16 2.46
C LEU A 7 0.88 26.68 1.66
N ARG A 8 2.08 26.77 2.24
CA ARG A 8 3.32 26.27 1.63
C ARG A 8 3.37 24.73 1.56
N LEU A 9 2.47 24.07 2.29
CA LEU A 9 2.26 22.64 2.25
C LEU A 9 1.16 22.33 1.23
N GLY A 10 1.52 21.61 0.17
CA GLY A 10 0.56 21.03 -0.76
C GLY A 10 -0.30 19.94 -0.08
N PRO A 11 -1.33 19.44 -0.77
CA PRO A 11 -2.16 18.35 -0.23
C PRO A 11 -1.28 17.15 0.16
N LEU A 12 -1.45 16.66 1.37
CA LEU A 12 -0.70 15.50 1.86
C LEU A 12 -1.06 14.25 1.05
N PRO A 13 -0.09 13.33 0.82
CA PRO A 13 -0.37 12.05 0.20
C PRO A 13 -1.51 11.33 0.93
N LYS A 14 -2.50 10.84 0.18
CA LYS A 14 -3.57 10.01 0.75
C LYS A 14 -3.03 8.61 1.00
N THR A 15 -2.57 8.35 2.21
CA THR A 15 -2.27 6.98 2.65
C THR A 15 -3.60 6.25 2.87
N GLN A 16 -4.04 5.47 1.89
CA GLN A 16 -5.22 4.62 2.04
C GLN A 16 -4.79 3.26 2.58
N SER A 17 -5.29 2.90 3.76
CA SER A 17 -5.19 1.54 4.30
C SER A 17 -6.54 0.85 4.18
N ILE A 18 -6.54 -0.36 3.63
CA ILE A 18 -7.74 -1.20 3.50
C ILE A 18 -7.61 -2.33 4.52
N LYS A 19 -8.59 -2.43 5.43
CA LYS A 19 -8.69 -3.56 6.36
C LYS A 19 -9.31 -4.75 5.63
N LEU A 20 -8.63 -5.89 5.67
CA LEU A 20 -9.14 -7.16 5.13
C LEU A 20 -9.38 -8.13 6.30
N THR A 21 -10.54 -8.77 6.31
CA THR A 21 -10.89 -9.82 7.27
C THR A 21 -10.95 -11.14 6.53
N PHE A 22 -10.27 -12.18 7.03
CA PHE A 22 -10.33 -13.53 6.48
C PHE A 22 -10.42 -14.56 7.60
N ALA A 23 -11.00 -15.72 7.29
CA ALA A 23 -10.97 -16.86 8.19
C ALA A 23 -9.59 -17.51 8.12
N CYS A 24 -8.83 -17.42 9.21
CA CYS A 24 -7.52 -18.07 9.31
C CYS A 24 -7.69 -19.51 9.83
N PRO A 25 -7.35 -20.56 9.06
CA PRO A 25 -7.39 -21.93 9.56
C PRO A 25 -6.46 -22.10 10.76
N ALA A 26 -6.87 -22.89 11.76
CA ALA A 26 -6.11 -23.07 13.00
C ALA A 26 -4.66 -23.51 12.77
N ARG A 27 -4.43 -24.41 11.80
CA ARG A 27 -3.08 -24.86 11.41
C ARG A 27 -2.23 -23.72 10.86
N LEU A 28 -2.82 -22.80 10.10
CA LEU A 28 -2.09 -21.64 9.57
C LEU A 28 -1.73 -20.68 10.71
N LYS A 29 -2.66 -20.43 11.65
CA LYS A 29 -2.37 -19.58 12.81
C LYS A 29 -1.21 -20.14 13.66
N ALA A 30 -1.21 -21.44 13.94
CA ALA A 30 -0.11 -22.07 14.68
C ALA A 30 1.25 -21.92 13.98
N ASN A 31 1.30 -22.08 12.64
CA ASN A 31 2.52 -21.86 11.88
C ASN A 31 2.98 -20.39 11.91
N LEU A 32 2.03 -19.46 11.86
CA LEU A 32 2.30 -18.02 11.94
C LEU A 32 2.87 -17.63 13.33
N ASP A 33 2.37 -18.24 14.40
CA ASP A 33 2.89 -18.05 15.76
C ASP A 33 4.32 -18.55 15.91
N LEU A 34 4.59 -19.78 15.45
CA LEU A 34 5.95 -20.33 15.43
C LEU A 34 6.93 -19.46 14.62
N TYR A 35 6.47 -18.92 13.49
CA TYR A 35 7.29 -18.03 12.68
C TYR A 35 7.59 -16.71 13.42
N ALA A 36 6.62 -16.14 14.12
CA ALA A 36 6.81 -14.93 14.91
C ALA A 36 7.80 -15.16 16.07
N GLU A 37 7.73 -16.31 16.74
CA GLU A 37 8.71 -16.72 17.74
C GLU A 37 10.12 -16.83 17.15
N GLN A 38 10.27 -17.46 15.99
CA GLN A 38 11.55 -17.58 15.30
C GLN A 38 12.08 -16.21 14.86
N TYR A 39 11.21 -15.31 14.39
CA TYR A 39 11.57 -13.93 14.06
C TYR A 39 12.12 -13.21 15.29
N ALA A 40 11.44 -13.33 16.44
CA ALA A 40 11.87 -12.74 17.69
C ALA A 40 13.22 -13.28 18.17
N GLN A 41 13.47 -14.59 18.02
CA GLN A 41 14.76 -15.18 18.33
C GLN A 41 15.88 -14.65 17.42
N THR A 42 15.56 -14.37 16.16
CA THR A 42 16.55 -13.94 15.16
C THR A 42 16.89 -12.45 15.30
N TYR A 43 15.89 -11.61 15.54
CA TYR A 43 16.03 -10.15 15.51
C TYR A 43 15.89 -9.49 16.89
N GLY A 44 15.56 -10.26 17.93
CA GLY A 44 15.37 -9.76 19.30
C GLY A 44 14.06 -8.99 19.51
N GLU A 45 13.14 -9.03 18.54
CA GLU A 45 11.89 -8.27 18.57
C GLU A 45 10.68 -9.19 18.50
N VAL A 46 9.86 -9.18 19.57
CA VAL A 46 8.60 -9.92 19.61
C VAL A 46 7.55 -9.15 18.81
N VAL A 47 7.01 -9.79 17.79
CA VAL A 47 6.02 -9.21 16.87
C VAL A 47 4.78 -10.09 16.80
N ASP A 48 3.59 -9.49 16.70
CA ASP A 48 2.35 -10.24 16.42
C ASP A 48 2.40 -10.73 14.96
N PRO A 49 2.09 -12.00 14.66
CA PRO A 49 2.00 -12.46 13.28
C PRO A 49 1.12 -11.59 12.37
N ALA A 50 0.09 -10.92 12.90
CA ALA A 50 -0.73 -9.98 12.12
C ALA A 50 0.08 -8.83 11.49
N THR A 51 1.20 -8.44 12.11
CA THR A 51 2.13 -7.42 11.60
C THR A 51 3.03 -7.97 10.50
N LEU A 52 3.35 -9.26 10.54
CA LEU A 52 4.20 -9.94 9.55
C LEU A 52 3.44 -10.30 8.27
N ILE A 53 2.14 -10.62 8.37
CA ILE A 53 1.32 -11.07 7.24
C ILE A 53 1.39 -10.12 6.04
N PRO A 54 1.23 -8.77 6.16
CA PRO A 54 1.34 -7.87 5.03
C PRO A 54 2.68 -7.97 4.30
N HIS A 55 3.78 -8.03 5.05
CA HIS A 55 5.14 -8.13 4.50
C HIS A 55 5.38 -9.49 3.81
N MET A 56 4.89 -10.58 4.42
CA MET A 56 4.96 -11.90 3.82
C MET A 56 4.18 -11.98 2.50
N LEU A 57 2.99 -11.39 2.44
CA LEU A 57 2.16 -11.37 1.24
C LEU A 57 2.80 -10.51 0.14
N GLU A 58 3.38 -9.36 0.48
CA GLU A 58 4.10 -8.51 -0.46
C GLU A 58 5.30 -9.25 -1.07
N ALA A 59 6.13 -9.89 -0.23
CA ALA A 59 7.26 -10.69 -0.67
C ALA A 59 6.81 -11.88 -1.54
N PHE A 60 5.71 -12.55 -1.18
CA PHE A 60 5.13 -13.64 -1.97
C PHE A 60 4.70 -13.14 -3.36
N MET A 61 3.96 -12.03 -3.44
CA MET A 61 3.50 -11.47 -4.71
C MET A 61 4.67 -10.98 -5.59
N ALA A 62 5.70 -10.38 -4.98
CA ALA A 62 6.92 -9.98 -5.68
C ALA A 62 7.73 -11.18 -6.21
N GLY A 63 7.67 -12.33 -5.53
CA GLY A 63 8.33 -13.56 -5.94
C GLY A 63 7.58 -14.36 -7.03
N ASP A 64 6.26 -14.20 -7.15
CA ASP A 64 5.44 -14.93 -8.11
C ASP A 64 5.65 -14.43 -9.55
N ARG A 65 6.49 -15.15 -10.31
CA ARG A 65 6.81 -14.83 -11.72
C ARG A 65 5.57 -14.86 -12.62
N GLY A 66 4.61 -15.76 -12.36
CA GLY A 66 3.36 -15.85 -13.11
C GLY A 66 2.40 -14.68 -12.81
N PHE A 67 2.56 -14.05 -11.66
CA PHE A 67 1.90 -12.79 -11.32
C PHE A 67 2.56 -11.58 -11.99
N ARG A 68 3.89 -11.48 -11.93
CA ARG A 68 4.67 -10.34 -12.47
C ARG A 68 4.41 -10.05 -13.96
N GLY A 69 4.17 -11.08 -14.76
CA GLY A 69 3.84 -10.92 -16.19
C GLY A 69 2.49 -10.21 -16.46
N ARG A 70 1.61 -10.10 -15.45
CA ARG A 70 0.28 -9.47 -15.57
C ARG A 70 0.24 -8.02 -15.09
N ASP A 71 1.19 -7.57 -14.28
CA ASP A 71 1.22 -6.19 -13.76
C ASP A 71 1.62 -5.13 -14.79
N VAL A 72 2.32 -5.52 -15.86
CA VAL A 72 2.61 -4.62 -17.00
C VAL A 72 1.30 -4.09 -17.62
N LYS A 73 0.19 -4.83 -17.52
CA LYS A 73 -1.12 -4.35 -17.98
C LYS A 73 -1.88 -3.50 -16.95
N ARG A 74 -1.60 -3.60 -15.64
CA ARG A 74 -2.32 -2.85 -14.59
C ARG A 74 -1.74 -1.46 -14.33
N LYS A 75 -0.46 -1.25 -14.61
CA LYS A 75 0.18 0.08 -14.50
C LYS A 75 -0.46 1.13 -15.43
N ALA A 76 -1.19 0.71 -16.46
CA ALA A 76 -1.95 1.58 -17.35
C ALA A 76 -3.32 2.03 -16.80
N LEU A 77 -3.80 1.47 -15.67
CA LEU A 77 -5.15 1.73 -15.13
C LEU A 77 -5.14 2.61 -13.86
N ILE A 78 -4.01 3.19 -13.47
CA ILE A 78 -4.01 4.31 -12.53
C ILE A 78 -3.88 5.58 -13.39
N PRO A 79 -4.99 6.26 -13.75
CA PRO A 79 -4.88 7.53 -14.43
C PRO A 79 -4.16 8.49 -13.48
N SER A 80 -2.99 8.96 -13.92
CA SER A 80 -2.33 10.12 -13.31
C SER A 80 -3.35 11.25 -13.32
N ALA A 81 -3.90 11.59 -12.16
CA ALA A 81 -4.88 12.65 -12.02
C ALA A 81 -4.15 14.00 -12.17
N GLU A 82 -3.85 14.39 -13.41
CA GLU A 82 -3.59 15.78 -13.75
C GLU A 82 -4.93 16.50 -13.85
N PRO A 83 -5.15 17.60 -13.10
CA PRO A 83 -6.30 18.45 -13.34
C PRO A 83 -6.07 19.22 -14.65
N PRO A 84 -7.10 19.41 -15.51
CA PRO A 84 -6.96 20.27 -16.67
C PRO A 84 -6.64 21.70 -16.19
N SER A 85 -5.46 22.19 -16.55
CA SER A 85 -5.09 23.59 -16.40
C SER A 85 -6.02 24.41 -17.30
N GLY A 86 -7.08 24.97 -16.70
CA GLY A 86 -7.96 25.92 -17.37
C GLY A 86 -7.18 27.17 -17.75
N SER A 87 -6.86 27.31 -19.03
CA SER A 87 -6.59 28.61 -19.64
C SER A 87 -7.89 29.07 -20.28
N ALA A 88 -8.60 29.95 -19.58
CA ALA A 88 -9.66 30.75 -20.17
C ALA A 88 -8.97 31.77 -21.09
N ASP A 89 -8.95 31.47 -22.38
CA ASP A 89 -8.63 32.46 -23.40
C ASP A 89 -9.77 33.49 -23.43
N SER A 90 -9.40 34.76 -23.30
CA SER A 90 -10.29 35.89 -23.41
C SER A 90 -10.42 36.26 -24.88
N SER A 91 -11.62 36.18 -25.44
CA SER A 91 -11.99 36.90 -26.66
C SER A 91 -13.50 37.03 -26.75
N GLY A 92 -14.00 38.28 -26.73
CA GLY A 92 -15.40 38.65 -26.96
C GLY A 92 -15.96 39.58 -25.89
#